data_AF-A0A453KGX6-F1
#
_entry.id   AF-A0A453KGX6-F1
#
_cell.length_a   1.000
_cell.length_b   1.000
_cell.length_c   1.000
_cell.angle_alpha   90.00
_cell.angle_beta   90.00
_cell.angle_gamma   90.00
#
_symmetry.space_group_name_H-M   'P 1'
#
loop_
_entity.id
_entity.type
_entity.pdbx_description
1 polymer ?
#
loop_
_entity_poly.entity_id
_entity_poly.type
_entity_poly.pdbx_seq_one_letter_code
_entity_poly.pdbx_strand_id
1 'polypeptide(L)'
;MSPGVHINRGLLALGNVISALGDEKKRKEGAHVPYRDSKLTRLLQDSLGGNSKTVMIACISPADINAEETLNTLKYANRARNIQNKPIVNRNPIADEMKRMRQQLEYLQAELVLARGGGVGSDDVQGLRERISWLEHTNEDLCRELYGLRNHVHSDPCEPELHKTVSGYTKGEGLKRSLQSTEPFDVLMTDSVREGNPKDIDDEVAKEWEHTMLQDSLGKELNELNKQLEKKESEMKGYGHDTVALKQHFGKKLMELEEEKRAVQKERDRLLAEVESLNADGQTHKVRDAQLQKLKTFEAQILELKKKQESQVQLLKEKQKSDEAAKKLQEEIHFIKSQKVQLQHKIKQEAEQFRQWKASREKELLQLRKEGRRNEYERHKLQALTQRQKLVLQRKTEEAAMATKRLKEILEARKSSGRDNS
;
A
#
# COMPACT_ATOMS: atom_id res chain seq x y z
N MET A 1 -16.94 42.00 7.95
CA MET A 1 -16.24 41.15 6.95
C MET A 1 -16.90 39.79 6.97
N SER A 2 -17.72 39.48 5.96
CA SER A 2 -18.57 38.29 5.95
C SER A 2 -17.81 37.04 5.51
N PRO A 3 -18.05 35.87 6.12
CA PRO A 3 -17.32 34.60 5.87
C PRO A 3 -17.46 34.01 4.44
N GLY A 4 -18.27 34.61 3.55
CA GLY A 4 -18.48 34.12 2.18
C GLY A 4 -17.30 34.30 1.21
N VAL A 5 -16.36 35.21 1.50
CA VAL A 5 -15.24 35.53 0.58
C VAL A 5 -14.16 34.43 0.55
N HIS A 6 -14.04 33.63 1.62
CA HIS A 6 -12.97 32.62 1.72
C HIS A 6 -13.34 31.23 1.19
N ILE A 7 -14.63 30.86 1.17
CA ILE A 7 -15.08 29.53 0.71
C ILE A 7 -14.89 29.36 -0.81
N ASN A 8 -15.04 30.45 -1.58
CA ASN A 8 -15.05 30.40 -3.04
C ASN A 8 -13.72 30.75 -3.72
N ARG A 9 -12.64 30.99 -2.96
CA ARG A 9 -11.35 31.40 -3.53
C ARG A 9 -10.78 30.37 -4.52
N GLY A 10 -10.96 29.08 -4.24
CA GLY A 10 -10.51 28.00 -5.13
C GLY A 10 -11.28 27.96 -6.45
N LEU A 11 -12.61 28.06 -6.39
CA LEU A 11 -13.47 28.03 -7.58
C LEU A 11 -13.32 29.29 -8.43
N LEU A 12 -13.17 30.46 -7.79
CA LEU A 12 -12.88 31.72 -8.49
C LEU A 12 -11.53 31.67 -9.21
N ALA A 13 -10.48 31.19 -8.53
CA ALA A 13 -9.16 31.02 -9.14
C ALA A 13 -9.20 30.02 -10.31
N LEU A 14 -9.96 28.93 -10.17
CA LEU A 14 -10.18 27.97 -11.25
C LEU A 14 -10.86 28.62 -12.46
N GLY A 15 -11.89 29.45 -12.23
CA GLY A 15 -12.57 30.19 -13.28
C GLY A 15 -11.66 31.18 -14.01
N ASN A 16 -10.74 31.83 -13.30
CA ASN A 16 -9.74 32.73 -13.89
C ASN A 16 -8.75 31.96 -14.77
N VAL A 17 -8.24 30.83 -14.29
CA VAL A 17 -7.34 29.95 -15.05
C VAL A 17 -8.02 29.45 -16.33
N ILE A 18 -9.26 28.95 -16.23
CA ILE A 18 -10.01 28.46 -17.39
C ILE A 18 -10.29 29.58 -18.39
N SER A 19 -10.59 30.79 -17.92
CA SER A 19 -10.81 31.93 -18.82
C SER A 19 -9.53 32.38 -19.52
N ALA A 20 -8.38 32.32 -18.85
CA ALA A 20 -7.09 32.64 -19.45
C ALA A 20 -6.67 31.60 -20.51
N LEU A 21 -6.95 30.32 -20.27
CA LEU A 21 -6.59 29.22 -21.17
C LEU A 21 -7.59 29.02 -22.33
N GLY A 22 -8.87 29.31 -22.11
CA GLY A 22 -9.94 29.13 -23.09
C GLY A 22 -10.02 30.24 -24.13
N ASP A 23 -9.34 31.37 -23.91
CA ASP A 23 -9.26 32.49 -24.86
C ASP A 23 -8.05 32.32 -25.80
N GLU A 24 -8.32 32.11 -27.08
CA GLU A 24 -7.30 31.85 -28.09
C GLU A 24 -6.33 33.04 -28.27
N LYS A 25 -6.80 34.29 -28.11
CA LYS A 25 -5.96 35.49 -28.27
C LYS A 25 -4.93 35.57 -27.15
N LYS A 26 -5.39 35.45 -25.90
CA LYS A 26 -4.53 35.47 -24.70
C LYS A 26 -3.51 34.34 -24.72
N ARG A 27 -3.90 33.17 -25.24
CA ARG A 27 -3.01 32.02 -25.40
C ARG A 27 -1.91 32.28 -26.43
N LYS A 28 -2.23 32.90 -27.57
CA LYS A 28 -1.24 33.26 -28.61
C LYS A 28 -0.27 34.35 -28.13
N GLU A 29 -0.75 35.27 -27.30
CA GLU A 29 0.05 36.34 -26.69
C GLU A 29 0.88 35.87 -25.48
N GLY A 30 0.78 34.61 -25.09
CA GLY A 30 1.54 34.06 -23.96
C GLY A 30 1.13 34.65 -22.61
N ALA A 31 -0.14 35.05 -22.46
CA ALA A 31 -0.64 35.66 -21.23
C ALA A 31 -0.39 34.76 -20.00
N HIS A 32 0.06 35.37 -18.90
CA HIS A 32 0.33 34.65 -17.65
C HIS A 32 -0.95 34.00 -17.10
N VAL A 33 -0.89 32.69 -16.87
CA VAL A 33 -2.00 31.92 -16.30
C VAL A 33 -1.83 31.81 -14.78
N PRO A 34 -2.79 32.28 -13.97
CA PRO A 34 -2.61 32.45 -12.53
C PRO A 34 -2.84 31.16 -11.72
N TYR A 35 -2.10 30.08 -12.00
CA TYR A 35 -2.23 28.82 -11.25
C TYR A 35 -1.94 28.98 -9.76
N ARG A 36 -1.14 29.98 -9.37
CA ARG A 36 -0.67 30.20 -8.00
C ARG A 36 -1.73 30.81 -7.07
N ASP A 37 -2.84 31.31 -7.60
CA ASP A 37 -3.87 32.01 -6.82
C ASP A 37 -4.60 31.11 -5.82
N SER A 38 -4.59 29.79 -6.05
CA SER A 38 -5.12 28.79 -5.13
C SER A 38 -4.28 27.50 -5.11
N LYS A 39 -4.36 26.73 -4.01
CA LYS A 39 -3.75 25.39 -3.94
C LYS A 39 -4.38 24.42 -4.96
N LEU A 40 -5.69 24.54 -5.20
CA LEU A 40 -6.44 23.70 -6.13
C LEU A 40 -5.90 23.84 -7.56
N THR A 41 -5.74 25.08 -8.03
CA THR A 41 -5.23 25.37 -9.38
C THR A 41 -3.76 24.98 -9.56
N ARG A 42 -2.96 24.95 -8.48
CA ARG A 42 -1.58 24.42 -8.52
C ARG A 42 -1.55 22.90 -8.66
N LEU A 43 -2.43 22.20 -7.97
CA LEU A 43 -2.53 20.74 -8.09
C LEU A 43 -3.07 20.32 -9.45
N LEU A 44 -3.97 21.13 -10.03
CA LEU A 44 -4.60 20.86 -11.33
C LEU A 44 -3.85 21.48 -12.52
N GLN A 45 -2.66 22.03 -12.32
CA GLN A 45 -1.90 22.72 -13.37
C GLN A 45 -1.63 21.79 -14.56
N ASP A 46 -1.30 20.52 -14.32
CA ASP A 46 -1.08 19.55 -15.40
C ASP A 46 -2.37 19.19 -16.14
N SER A 47 -3.51 19.23 -15.44
CA SER A 47 -4.83 18.96 -16.00
C SER A 47 -5.41 20.11 -16.83
N LEU A 48 -4.93 21.34 -16.63
CA LEU A 48 -5.44 22.53 -17.31
C LEU A 48 -4.33 23.16 -18.13
N GLY A 49 -4.18 22.75 -19.40
CA GLY A 49 -3.16 23.26 -20.31
C GLY A 49 -1.78 22.58 -20.19
N GLY A 50 -1.67 21.50 -19.42
CA GLY A 50 -0.42 20.79 -19.16
C GLY A 50 -0.36 19.37 -19.73
N ASN A 51 0.43 18.51 -19.08
CA ASN A 51 0.68 17.13 -19.48
C ASN A 51 -0.34 16.16 -18.86
N SER A 52 -1.59 16.21 -19.32
CA SER A 52 -2.64 15.31 -18.85
C SER A 52 -3.74 15.15 -19.89
N LYS A 53 -4.39 13.98 -19.90
CA LYS A 53 -5.66 13.76 -20.61
C LYS A 53 -6.79 14.10 -19.65
N THR A 54 -7.48 15.21 -19.89
CA THR A 54 -8.43 15.76 -18.93
C THR A 54 -9.86 15.70 -19.45
N VAL A 55 -10.76 15.22 -18.60
CA VAL A 55 -12.21 15.18 -18.83
C VAL A 55 -12.88 16.00 -17.73
N MET A 56 -13.78 16.90 -18.12
CA MET A 56 -14.62 17.65 -17.19
C MET A 56 -16.05 17.17 -17.31
N ILE A 57 -16.67 16.78 -16.19
CA ILE A 57 -18.09 16.42 -16.12
C ILE A 57 -18.84 17.58 -15.48
N ALA A 58 -19.80 18.15 -16.22
CA ALA A 58 -20.65 19.22 -15.73
C ALA A 58 -21.98 18.61 -15.23
N CYS A 59 -22.19 18.62 -13.92
CA CYS A 59 -23.43 18.17 -13.31
C CYS A 59 -24.43 19.34 -13.27
N ILE A 60 -25.60 19.16 -13.87
CA ILE A 60 -26.64 20.19 -13.98
C ILE A 60 -27.99 19.65 -13.51
N SER A 61 -28.90 20.55 -13.11
CA SER A 61 -30.25 20.19 -12.69
C SER A 61 -31.26 20.64 -13.76
N PRO A 62 -32.21 19.79 -14.18
CA PRO A 62 -33.22 20.17 -15.15
C PRO A 62 -34.37 21.01 -14.56
N ALA A 63 -34.34 21.31 -13.25
CA ALA A 63 -35.42 22.05 -12.59
C ALA A 63 -35.33 23.56 -12.86
N ASP A 64 -36.48 24.20 -13.12
CA ASP A 64 -36.57 25.63 -13.46
C ASP A 64 -35.98 26.55 -12.38
N ILE A 65 -36.12 26.18 -11.10
CA ILE A 65 -35.54 26.90 -9.96
C ILE A 65 -34.00 27.00 -10.04
N ASN A 66 -33.36 26.09 -10.76
CA ASN A 66 -31.90 26.01 -10.91
C ASN A 66 -31.45 26.43 -12.32
N ALA A 67 -32.32 27.05 -13.12
CA ALA A 67 -32.02 27.42 -14.51
C ALA A 67 -30.80 28.34 -14.61
N GLU A 68 -30.68 29.32 -13.69
CA GLU A 68 -29.56 30.27 -13.67
C GLU A 68 -28.22 29.58 -13.36
N GLU A 69 -28.16 28.74 -12.32
CA GLU A 69 -26.96 27.99 -11.95
C GLU A 69 -26.56 26.96 -13.00
N THR A 70 -27.55 26.31 -13.62
CA THR A 70 -27.35 25.40 -14.75
C THR A 70 -26.72 26.14 -15.93
N LEU A 71 -27.23 27.33 -16.28
CA LEU A 71 -26.66 28.14 -17.35
C LEU A 71 -25.22 28.58 -17.02
N ASN A 72 -24.94 28.99 -15.78
CA ASN A 72 -23.60 29.35 -15.35
C ASN A 72 -22.61 28.18 -15.45
N THR A 73 -23.04 26.99 -15.05
CA THR A 73 -22.26 25.75 -15.16
C THR A 73 -21.97 25.39 -16.62
N LEU A 74 -22.97 25.51 -17.51
CA LEU A 74 -22.81 25.27 -18.95
C LEU A 74 -21.85 26.27 -19.60
N LYS A 75 -21.96 27.57 -19.28
CA LYS A 75 -21.01 28.61 -19.74
C LYS A 75 -19.59 28.32 -19.27
N TYR A 76 -19.44 27.81 -18.05
CA TYR A 76 -18.15 27.42 -17.49
C TYR A 76 -17.55 26.22 -18.24
N ALA A 77 -18.34 25.17 -18.46
CA ALA A 77 -17.94 24.00 -19.23
C ALA A 77 -17.57 24.35 -20.68
N ASN A 78 -18.31 25.26 -21.31
CA ASN A 78 -18.02 25.71 -22.67
C ASN A 78 -16.66 26.43 -22.78
N ARG A 79 -16.27 27.22 -21.76
CA ARG A 79 -14.91 27.80 -21.70
C ARG A 79 -13.84 26.75 -21.49
N ALA A 80 -14.09 25.79 -20.59
CA ALA A 80 -13.15 24.70 -20.29
C ALA A 80 -12.90 23.81 -21.51
N ARG A 81 -13.91 23.59 -22.36
CA ARG A 81 -13.80 22.83 -23.62
C ARG A 81 -12.71 23.37 -24.56
N ASN A 82 -12.44 24.67 -24.53
CA ASN A 82 -11.49 25.31 -25.44
C ASN A 82 -10.02 25.17 -24.97
N ILE A 83 -9.78 24.61 -23.79
CA ILE A 83 -8.44 24.40 -23.25
C ILE A 83 -7.75 23.25 -24.00
N GLN A 84 -6.53 23.48 -24.45
CA GLN A 84 -5.73 22.48 -25.16
C GLN A 84 -4.61 21.96 -24.26
N ASN A 85 -4.68 20.68 -23.88
CA ASN A 85 -3.61 19.99 -23.17
C ASN A 85 -2.61 19.38 -24.16
N LYS A 86 -1.37 19.17 -23.68
CA LYS A 86 -0.30 18.52 -24.44
C LYS A 86 0.16 17.26 -23.69
N PRO A 87 -0.65 16.18 -23.71
CA PRO A 87 -0.28 14.94 -23.04
C PRO A 87 0.91 14.29 -23.75
N ILE A 88 1.97 14.02 -22.99
CA ILE A 88 3.20 13.34 -23.38
C ILE A 88 3.29 12.06 -22.55
N VAL A 89 3.69 10.96 -23.19
CA VAL A 89 3.89 9.69 -22.48
C VAL A 89 5.11 9.82 -21.57
N ASN A 90 4.88 9.85 -20.27
CA ASN A 90 5.93 9.89 -19.25
C ASN A 90 6.60 8.52 -19.15
N ARG A 91 7.58 8.25 -20.03
CA ARG A 91 8.43 7.07 -19.92
C ARG A 91 9.50 7.33 -18.88
N ASN A 92 9.52 6.54 -17.82
CA ASN A 92 10.63 6.53 -16.89
C ASN A 92 11.42 5.24 -17.13
N PRO A 93 12.59 5.31 -17.81
CA PRO A 93 13.35 4.12 -18.17
C PRO A 93 13.74 3.29 -16.94
N ILE A 94 13.99 3.95 -15.80
CA ILE A 94 14.30 3.29 -14.52
C ILE A 94 13.10 2.53 -13.96
N ALA A 95 11.89 3.11 -14.05
CA ALA A 95 10.67 2.45 -13.58
C ALA A 95 10.27 1.26 -14.48
N ASP A 96 10.43 1.41 -15.79
CA ASP A 96 10.20 0.34 -16.76
C ASP A 96 11.19 -0.81 -16.59
N GLU A 97 12.48 -0.49 -16.33
CA GLU A 97 13.53 -1.47 -16.03
C GLU A 97 13.28 -2.17 -14.69
N MET A 98 12.92 -1.43 -13.65
CA MET A 98 12.54 -1.99 -12.35
C MET A 98 11.34 -2.93 -12.47
N LYS A 99 10.35 -2.60 -13.31
CA LYS A 99 9.20 -3.47 -13.59
C LYS A 99 9.63 -4.76 -14.29
N ARG A 100 10.54 -4.69 -15.28
CA ARG A 100 11.11 -5.88 -15.93
C ARG A 100 11.88 -6.75 -14.94
N MET A 101 12.72 -6.15 -14.12
CA MET A 101 13.48 -6.87 -13.09
C MET A 101 12.55 -7.56 -12.09
N ARG A 102 11.47 -6.90 -11.65
CA ARG A 102 10.46 -7.51 -10.77
C ARG A 102 9.75 -8.70 -11.43
N GLN A 103 9.38 -8.59 -12.70
CA GLN A 103 8.79 -9.70 -13.45
C GLN A 103 9.76 -10.89 -13.59
N GLN A 104 11.05 -10.61 -13.79
CA GLN A 104 12.07 -11.66 -13.83
C GLN A 104 12.26 -12.32 -12.47
N LEU A 105 12.26 -11.56 -11.37
CA LEU A 105 12.31 -12.11 -10.02
C LEU A 105 11.09 -12.99 -9.71
N GLU A 106 9.89 -12.56 -10.09
CA GLU A 106 8.66 -13.32 -9.87
C GLU A 106 8.65 -14.63 -10.69
N TYR A 107 9.09 -14.58 -11.95
CA TYR A 107 9.27 -15.76 -12.79
C TYR A 107 10.28 -16.75 -12.19
N LEU A 108 11.46 -16.25 -11.78
CA LEU A 108 12.51 -17.08 -11.17
C LEU A 108 12.09 -17.64 -9.81
N GLN A 109 11.34 -16.88 -9.00
CA GLN A 109 10.79 -17.36 -7.74
C GLN A 109 9.76 -18.46 -7.97
N ALA A 110 8.87 -18.32 -8.96
CA ALA A 110 7.91 -19.36 -9.32
C ALA A 110 8.62 -20.62 -9.84
N GLU A 111 9.66 -20.47 -10.65
CA GLU A 111 10.50 -21.57 -11.13
C GLU A 111 11.22 -22.28 -9.98
N LEU A 112 11.78 -21.54 -9.01
CA LEU A 112 12.41 -22.11 -7.82
C LEU A 112 11.43 -22.83 -6.89
N VAL A 113 10.19 -22.34 -6.77
CA VAL A 113 9.14 -23.02 -5.99
C VAL A 113 8.70 -24.31 -6.67
N LEU A 114 8.57 -24.31 -7.99
CA LEU A 114 8.28 -25.51 -8.79
C LEU A 114 9.45 -26.52 -8.74
N ALA A 115 10.69 -26.04 -8.85
CA ALA A 115 11.89 -26.87 -8.79
C ALA A 115 12.15 -27.43 -7.36
N ARG A 116 11.83 -26.69 -6.30
CA ARG A 116 11.89 -27.19 -4.90
C ARG A 116 10.78 -28.18 -4.55
N GLY A 117 9.75 -28.32 -5.38
CA GLY A 117 8.69 -29.33 -5.23
C GLY A 117 9.04 -30.71 -5.81
N GLY A 118 10.12 -30.83 -6.60
CA GLY A 118 10.61 -32.08 -7.17
C GLY A 118 11.96 -32.47 -6.58
N GLY A 119 12.05 -33.65 -5.97
CA GLY A 119 13.14 -34.05 -5.08
C GLY A 119 14.56 -33.91 -5.65
N VAL A 120 15.39 -33.17 -4.93
CA VAL A 120 16.84 -33.33 -4.91
C VAL A 120 17.22 -33.64 -3.46
N GLY A 121 17.95 -34.75 -3.27
CA GLY A 121 18.13 -35.46 -2.02
C GLY A 121 18.52 -34.58 -0.83
N SER A 122 17.76 -34.73 0.25
CA SER A 122 18.04 -34.15 1.57
C SER A 122 19.42 -34.50 2.13
N ASP A 123 20.05 -35.58 1.65
CA ASP A 123 21.35 -36.06 2.12
C ASP A 123 22.53 -35.19 1.67
N ASP A 124 22.52 -34.67 0.43
CA ASP A 124 23.66 -33.86 -0.06
C ASP A 124 23.69 -32.47 0.59
N VAL A 125 22.51 -31.90 0.83
CA VAL A 125 22.37 -30.59 1.51
C VAL A 125 22.74 -30.72 2.99
N GLN A 126 22.42 -31.86 3.62
CA GLN A 126 22.81 -32.14 5.01
C GLN A 126 24.32 -32.37 5.12
N GLY A 127 24.91 -33.17 4.22
CA GLY A 127 26.36 -33.42 4.19
C GLY A 127 27.19 -32.17 3.91
N LEU A 128 26.73 -31.28 3.02
CA LEU A 128 27.36 -29.98 2.80
C LEU A 128 27.27 -29.07 4.02
N ARG A 129 26.15 -29.11 4.75
CA ARG A 129 25.93 -28.30 5.95
C ARG A 129 26.81 -28.75 7.13
N GLU A 130 26.98 -30.06 7.30
CA GLU A 130 27.91 -30.64 8.27
C GLU A 130 29.38 -30.34 7.92
N ARG A 131 29.72 -30.38 6.63
CA ARG A 131 31.07 -30.02 6.14
C ARG A 131 31.40 -28.54 6.38
N ILE A 132 30.44 -27.65 6.13
CA ILE A 132 30.58 -26.21 6.39
C ILE A 132 30.79 -25.97 7.89
N SER A 133 29.99 -26.61 8.74
CA SER A 133 30.12 -26.47 10.20
C SER A 133 31.48 -26.95 10.73
N TRP A 134 32.02 -28.06 10.19
CA TRP A 134 33.36 -28.53 10.55
C TRP A 134 34.46 -27.55 10.10
N LEU A 135 34.35 -27.02 8.88
CA LEU A 135 35.30 -26.04 8.36
C LEU A 135 35.29 -24.74 9.17
N GLU A 136 34.11 -24.26 9.57
CA GLU A 136 33.97 -23.07 10.43
C GLU A 136 34.63 -23.27 11.80
N HIS A 137 34.43 -24.43 12.44
CA HIS A 137 35.10 -24.76 13.70
C HIS A 137 36.63 -24.79 13.56
N THR A 138 37.14 -25.46 12.51
CA THR A 138 38.60 -25.51 12.28
C THR A 138 39.20 -24.13 11.97
N ASN A 139 38.44 -23.25 11.31
CA ASN A 139 38.86 -21.89 11.06
C ASN A 139 38.91 -21.06 12.34
N GLU A 140 37.95 -21.23 13.25
CA GLU A 140 37.97 -20.57 14.57
C GLU A 140 39.17 -21.01 15.41
N ASP A 141 39.53 -22.29 15.37
CA ASP A 141 40.70 -22.81 16.08
C ASP A 141 42.01 -22.30 15.49
N LEU A 142 42.14 -22.28 14.17
CA LEU A 142 43.29 -21.65 13.49
C LEU A 142 43.38 -20.15 13.77
N CYS A 143 42.24 -19.45 13.80
CA CYS A 143 42.20 -18.03 14.16
C CYS A 143 42.64 -17.81 15.62
N ARG A 144 42.28 -18.71 16.55
CA ARG A 144 42.76 -18.69 17.94
C ARG A 144 44.27 -18.92 18.03
N GLU A 145 44.81 -19.89 17.28
CA GLU A 145 46.26 -20.14 17.26
C GLU A 145 47.04 -18.95 16.66
N LEU A 146 46.56 -18.37 15.57
CA LEU A 146 47.17 -17.16 14.98
C LEU A 146 47.12 -15.98 15.95
N TYR A 147 46.06 -15.85 16.75
CA TYR A 147 45.96 -14.83 17.79
C TYR A 147 46.95 -15.10 18.94
N GLY A 148 47.14 -16.37 19.32
CA GLY A 148 48.14 -16.79 20.32
C GLY A 148 49.58 -16.51 19.88
N LEU A 149 49.93 -16.89 18.64
CA LEU A 149 51.25 -16.64 18.05
C LEU A 149 51.54 -15.15 17.89
N ARG A 150 50.55 -14.35 17.49
CA ARG A 150 50.66 -12.90 17.39
C ARG A 150 50.92 -12.23 18.73
N ASN A 151 50.32 -12.75 19.81
CA ASN A 151 50.54 -12.24 21.17
C ASN A 151 51.89 -12.66 21.76
N HIS A 152 52.48 -13.78 21.31
CA HIS A 152 53.83 -14.19 21.70
C HIS A 152 54.93 -13.31 21.08
N VAL A 153 54.66 -12.65 19.96
CA VAL A 153 55.59 -11.71 19.29
C VAL A 153 55.56 -10.30 19.92
N HIS A 154 54.68 -10.02 20.88
CA HIS A 154 54.53 -8.69 21.50
C HIS A 154 55.07 -8.59 22.95
N SER A 155 55.78 -9.62 23.44
CA SER A 155 56.34 -9.65 24.79
C SER A 155 57.85 -9.96 24.81
N ASP A 156 58.66 -9.13 24.15
CA ASP A 156 60.09 -9.00 24.45
C ASP A 156 60.55 -7.53 24.19
N PRO A 157 61.10 -6.80 25.18
CA PRO A 157 61.53 -5.41 24.99
C PRO A 157 63.06 -5.28 24.89
N CYS A 158 63.59 -4.81 23.76
CA CYS A 158 64.84 -4.03 23.72
C CYS A 158 65.01 -3.27 22.38
N GLU A 159 65.32 -1.98 22.48
CA GLU A 159 65.58 -0.99 21.43
C GLU A 159 66.99 -1.14 20.74
N PRO A 160 67.46 -0.23 19.87
CA PRO A 160 66.94 0.23 18.57
C PRO A 160 68.06 0.21 17.47
N GLU A 161 67.79 0.82 16.31
CA GLU A 161 68.74 1.38 15.33
C GLU A 161 68.88 0.76 13.91
N LEU A 162 68.92 1.70 12.96
CA LEU A 162 69.75 1.77 11.74
C LEU A 162 69.09 1.65 10.35
N HIS A 163 69.39 2.72 9.61
CA HIS A 163 69.24 3.00 8.19
C HIS A 163 69.98 2.02 7.26
N LYS A 164 69.44 1.89 6.04
CA LYS A 164 70.12 1.58 4.75
C LYS A 164 70.84 0.21 4.73
N THR A 165 70.75 -0.64 3.70
CA THR A 165 71.00 -0.40 2.28
C THR A 165 70.87 -1.74 1.51
N VAL A 166 70.75 -1.65 0.18
CA VAL A 166 71.11 -2.65 -0.87
C VAL A 166 70.03 -3.70 -1.22
N SER A 167 69.30 -3.56 -2.34
CA SER A 167 69.70 -3.70 -3.76
C SER A 167 69.90 -5.15 -4.21
N GLY A 168 69.10 -5.59 -5.19
CA GLY A 168 69.47 -6.73 -6.03
C GLY A 168 68.37 -7.31 -6.92
N TYR A 169 68.27 -6.78 -8.16
CA TYR A 169 68.03 -7.46 -9.45
C TYR A 169 67.10 -8.70 -9.51
N THR A 170 66.07 -8.77 -10.37
CA THR A 170 66.11 -8.85 -11.86
C THR A 170 64.67 -8.80 -12.40
N LYS A 171 64.34 -7.91 -13.37
CA LYS A 171 64.11 -8.16 -14.83
C LYS A 171 63.13 -9.31 -15.14
N GLY A 172 62.14 -9.21 -16.02
CA GLY A 172 61.69 -8.26 -17.05
C GLY A 172 60.31 -8.78 -17.55
N GLU A 173 59.59 -8.30 -18.56
CA GLU A 173 59.80 -7.42 -19.71
C GLU A 173 58.40 -7.02 -20.26
N GLY A 174 58.34 -6.01 -21.15
CA GLY A 174 57.18 -5.78 -22.04
C GLY A 174 56.70 -4.32 -22.12
N LEU A 175 57.53 -3.38 -22.59
CA LEU A 175 57.48 -2.78 -23.95
C LEU A 175 56.17 -2.02 -24.27
N LYS A 176 56.16 -0.68 -24.11
CA LYS A 176 56.17 0.37 -25.17
C LYS A 176 54.99 0.26 -26.17
N ARG A 177 54.25 1.31 -26.56
CA ARG A 177 54.62 2.72 -26.77
C ARG A 177 53.35 3.48 -27.21
N SER A 178 53.40 4.81 -27.04
CA SER A 178 52.79 5.83 -27.89
C SER A 178 51.29 6.09 -27.75
N LEU A 179 50.94 7.23 -27.15
CA LEU A 179 49.83 8.06 -27.65
C LEU A 179 50.22 9.54 -27.58
N GLN A 180 50.10 10.18 -28.73
CA GLN A 180 50.33 11.60 -28.98
C GLN A 180 49.18 12.44 -28.41
N SER A 181 49.57 13.64 -27.98
CA SER A 181 48.80 14.89 -27.88
C SER A 181 47.41 14.90 -28.52
N THR A 182 46.38 15.18 -27.71
CA THR A 182 45.37 16.20 -28.03
C THR A 182 44.70 16.66 -26.73
N GLU A 183 44.62 17.97 -26.54
CA GLU A 183 44.03 18.64 -25.38
C GLU A 183 42.56 18.27 -25.13
N PRO A 184 42.12 18.18 -23.86
CA PRO A 184 40.72 18.36 -23.50
C PRO A 184 40.52 19.61 -22.64
N PHE A 185 39.74 20.52 -23.22
CA PHE A 185 39.00 21.61 -22.60
C PHE A 185 38.54 21.33 -21.16
N ASP A 186 38.89 22.23 -20.24
CA ASP A 186 38.35 22.28 -18.89
C ASP A 186 36.83 22.52 -18.91
N VAL A 187 36.05 21.49 -18.57
CA VAL A 187 34.70 21.66 -18.00
C VAL A 187 34.71 21.00 -16.64
N LEU A 188 34.97 21.83 -15.63
CA LEU A 188 34.83 21.49 -14.22
C LEU A 188 33.33 21.33 -13.87
N MET A 189 32.75 20.17 -14.20
CA MET A 189 31.53 19.72 -13.53
C MET A 189 31.93 19.10 -12.20
N THR A 190 31.87 19.90 -11.13
CA THR A 190 31.85 19.38 -9.78
C THR A 190 30.52 18.66 -9.56
N ASP A 191 30.50 17.39 -9.95
CA ASP A 191 29.44 16.47 -9.54
C ASP A 191 29.74 16.12 -8.07
N SER A 192 29.16 16.89 -7.15
CA SER A 192 29.18 16.56 -5.72
C SER A 192 28.39 15.29 -5.52
N VAL A 193 29.12 14.16 -5.60
CA VAL A 193 28.66 12.83 -5.28
C VAL A 193 27.91 12.89 -3.96
N ARG A 194 26.65 12.53 -4.06
CA ARG A 194 25.68 12.36 -2.99
C ARG A 194 26.19 11.24 -2.08
N GLU A 195 26.99 11.58 -1.07
CA GLU A 195 27.35 10.67 0.03
C GLU A 195 26.11 10.43 0.91
N GLY A 196 25.16 9.64 0.38
CA GLY A 196 24.20 8.90 1.20
C GLY A 196 24.73 7.48 1.33
N ASN A 197 24.68 6.92 2.55
CA ASN A 197 25.01 5.52 2.78
C ASN A 197 24.08 4.65 1.93
N PRO A 198 24.60 3.76 1.04
CA PRO A 198 23.75 2.94 0.16
C PRO A 198 22.74 2.08 0.93
N LYS A 199 23.12 1.62 2.14
CA LYS A 199 22.28 0.81 3.03
C LYS A 199 21.01 1.52 3.49
N ASP A 200 21.06 2.83 3.74
CA ASP A 200 19.92 3.60 4.26
C ASP A 200 18.83 3.86 3.20
N ILE A 201 19.20 3.76 1.92
CA ILE A 201 18.29 3.90 0.77
C ILE A 201 17.58 2.57 0.51
N ASP A 202 18.32 1.45 0.59
CA ASP A 202 17.75 0.11 0.41
C ASP A 202 16.72 -0.23 1.50
N ASP A 203 16.98 0.15 2.77
CA ASP A 203 16.06 -0.06 3.89
C ASP A 203 14.75 0.76 3.78
N GLU A 204 14.82 1.96 3.18
CA GLU A 204 13.65 2.81 2.95
C GLU A 204 12.75 2.23 1.86
N VAL A 205 13.35 1.83 0.74
CA VAL A 205 12.64 1.20 -0.38
C VAL A 205 12.02 -0.14 0.03
N ALA A 206 12.71 -0.91 0.88
CA ALA A 206 12.19 -2.16 1.44
C ALA A 206 10.91 -1.93 2.27
N LYS A 207 10.92 -0.98 3.20
CA LYS A 207 9.74 -0.66 4.03
C LYS A 207 8.57 -0.10 3.23
N GLU A 208 8.83 0.73 2.20
CA GLU A 208 7.77 1.20 1.30
C GLU A 208 7.15 0.04 0.51
N TRP A 209 7.97 -0.91 0.07
CA TRP A 209 7.50 -2.10 -0.63
C TRP A 209 6.70 -3.04 0.28
N GLU A 210 7.16 -3.28 1.51
CA GLU A 210 6.43 -4.06 2.52
C GLU A 210 5.05 -3.46 2.81
N HIS A 211 4.97 -2.14 3.01
CA HIS A 211 3.69 -1.48 3.21
C HIS A 211 2.76 -1.63 2.01
N THR A 212 3.30 -1.52 0.79
CA THR A 212 2.51 -1.70 -0.44
C THR A 212 1.97 -3.13 -0.55
N MET A 213 2.80 -4.14 -0.29
CA MET A 213 2.40 -5.55 -0.30
C MET A 213 1.32 -5.83 0.75
N LEU A 214 1.48 -5.28 1.96
CA LEU A 214 0.52 -5.45 3.05
C LEU A 214 -0.81 -4.75 2.74
N GLN A 215 -0.77 -3.53 2.20
CA GLN A 215 -1.95 -2.79 1.74
C GLN A 215 -2.69 -3.55 0.63
N ASP A 216 -1.98 -4.11 -0.34
CA ASP A 216 -2.56 -4.93 -1.41
C ASP A 216 -3.20 -6.21 -0.86
N SER A 217 -2.55 -6.86 0.11
CA SER A 217 -3.10 -8.06 0.77
C SER A 217 -4.40 -7.75 1.51
N LEU A 218 -4.41 -6.73 2.37
CA LEU A 218 -5.60 -6.32 3.12
C LEU A 218 -6.71 -5.82 2.17
N GLY A 219 -6.34 -5.18 1.06
CA GLY A 219 -7.28 -4.78 0.01
C GLY A 219 -7.95 -5.97 -0.68
N LYS A 220 -7.19 -7.03 -0.98
CA LYS A 220 -7.73 -8.29 -1.53
C LYS A 220 -8.69 -8.97 -0.54
N GLU A 221 -8.31 -9.07 0.74
CA GLU A 221 -9.17 -9.62 1.80
C GLU A 221 -10.48 -8.82 1.94
N LEU A 222 -10.40 -7.49 1.88
CA LEU A 222 -11.58 -6.62 1.97
C LEU A 222 -12.52 -6.82 0.78
N ASN A 223 -11.97 -6.94 -0.44
CA ASN A 223 -12.75 -7.20 -1.64
C ASN A 223 -13.43 -8.56 -1.59
N GLU A 224 -12.74 -9.59 -1.11
CA GLU A 224 -13.30 -10.93 -0.95
C GLU A 224 -14.44 -10.95 0.07
N LEU A 225 -14.26 -10.33 1.24
CA LEU A 225 -15.34 -10.16 2.22
C LEU A 225 -16.53 -9.39 1.64
N ASN A 226 -16.28 -8.37 0.81
CA ASN A 226 -17.33 -7.58 0.18
C ASN A 226 -18.14 -8.41 -0.84
N LYS A 227 -17.46 -9.27 -1.61
CA LYS A 227 -18.08 -10.19 -2.58
C LYS A 227 -18.90 -11.28 -1.87
N GLN A 228 -18.38 -11.84 -0.78
CA GLN A 228 -19.11 -12.79 0.05
C GLN A 228 -20.34 -12.15 0.68
N LEU A 229 -20.22 -10.92 1.17
CA LEU A 229 -21.32 -10.17 1.74
C LEU A 229 -22.43 -9.92 0.70
N GLU A 230 -22.07 -9.44 -0.48
CA GLU A 230 -23.02 -9.15 -1.55
C GLU A 230 -23.77 -10.42 -2.01
N LYS A 231 -23.05 -11.55 -2.13
CA LYS A 231 -23.67 -12.85 -2.43
C LYS A 231 -24.68 -13.25 -1.36
N LYS A 232 -24.29 -13.17 -0.08
CA LYS A 232 -25.14 -13.55 1.05
C LYS A 232 -26.35 -12.61 1.22
N GLU A 233 -26.17 -11.31 1.02
CA GLU A 233 -27.28 -10.33 1.01
C GLU A 233 -28.23 -10.54 -0.16
N SER A 234 -27.73 -10.97 -1.33
CA SER A 234 -28.57 -11.32 -2.47
C SER A 234 -29.36 -12.61 -2.22
N GLU A 235 -28.73 -13.62 -1.62
CA GLU A 235 -29.42 -14.82 -1.14
C GLU A 235 -30.51 -14.46 -0.11
N MET A 236 -30.24 -13.52 0.80
CA MET A 236 -31.20 -13.03 1.80
C MET A 236 -32.42 -12.34 1.17
N LYS A 237 -32.24 -11.56 0.10
CA LYS A 237 -33.35 -10.91 -0.60
C LYS A 237 -34.37 -11.90 -1.16
N GLY A 238 -33.98 -13.15 -1.41
CA GLY A 238 -34.88 -14.23 -1.82
C GLY A 238 -35.84 -14.69 -0.72
N TYR A 239 -35.49 -14.47 0.56
CA TYR A 239 -36.35 -14.75 1.71
C TYR A 239 -37.19 -13.50 2.01
N GLY A 240 -38.31 -13.34 1.29
CA GLY A 240 -39.18 -12.14 1.34
C GLY A 240 -39.64 -11.72 2.74
N HIS A 241 -39.98 -10.44 2.91
CA HIS A 241 -40.28 -9.77 4.19
C HIS A 241 -41.60 -10.20 4.88
N ASP A 242 -42.57 -10.76 4.16
CA ASP A 242 -43.93 -11.04 4.67
C ASP A 242 -44.07 -12.38 5.41
N THR A 243 -43.00 -12.86 6.06
CA THR A 243 -43.00 -14.16 6.73
C THR A 243 -43.88 -14.20 7.98
N VAL A 244 -43.97 -13.08 8.71
CA VAL A 244 -44.64 -12.98 10.01
C VAL A 244 -46.17 -13.00 9.86
N ALA A 245 -46.71 -12.18 8.96
CA ALA A 245 -48.15 -12.13 8.69
C ALA A 245 -48.67 -13.47 8.19
N LEU A 246 -47.89 -14.14 7.34
CA LEU A 246 -48.24 -15.43 6.77
C LEU A 246 -48.23 -16.56 7.82
N LYS A 247 -47.23 -16.59 8.71
CA LYS A 247 -47.21 -17.51 9.87
C LYS A 247 -48.42 -17.32 10.78
N GLN A 248 -48.80 -16.07 11.03
CA GLN A 248 -49.94 -15.73 11.87
C GLN A 248 -51.27 -16.17 11.23
N HIS A 249 -51.40 -15.98 9.91
CA HIS A 249 -52.56 -16.46 9.14
C HIS A 249 -52.70 -17.98 9.19
N PHE A 250 -51.61 -18.72 8.93
CA PHE A 250 -51.64 -20.19 9.00
C PHE A 250 -51.90 -20.69 10.43
N GLY A 251 -51.33 -20.04 11.45
CA GLY A 251 -51.61 -20.36 12.85
C GLY A 251 -53.08 -20.17 13.21
N LYS A 252 -53.70 -19.07 12.76
CA LYS A 252 -55.14 -18.82 12.97
C LYS A 252 -56.00 -19.86 12.25
N LYS A 253 -55.68 -20.18 10.99
CA LYS A 253 -56.41 -21.20 10.22
C LYS A 253 -56.35 -22.58 10.88
N LEU A 254 -55.21 -22.92 11.50
CA LEU A 254 -55.05 -24.17 12.24
C LEU A 254 -55.99 -24.26 13.43
N MET A 255 -56.09 -23.18 14.21
CA MET A 255 -56.98 -23.08 15.37
C MET A 255 -58.45 -23.22 14.97
N GLU A 256 -58.86 -22.56 13.87
CA GLU A 256 -60.22 -22.67 13.33
C GLU A 256 -60.58 -24.12 12.95
N LEU A 257 -59.68 -24.81 12.24
CA LEU A 257 -59.88 -26.21 11.84
C LEU A 257 -59.94 -27.16 13.04
N GLU A 258 -59.15 -26.89 14.08
CA GLU A 258 -59.15 -27.67 15.32
C GLU A 258 -60.47 -27.52 16.09
N GLU A 259 -61.01 -26.30 16.15
CA GLU A 259 -62.31 -26.01 16.77
C GLU A 259 -63.46 -26.64 15.99
N GLU A 260 -63.47 -26.52 14.66
CA GLU A 260 -64.48 -27.13 13.78
C GLU A 260 -64.49 -28.65 13.92
N LYS A 261 -63.30 -29.28 13.88
CA LYS A 261 -63.14 -30.70 14.15
C LYS A 261 -63.69 -31.07 15.53
N ARG A 262 -63.36 -30.31 16.58
CA ARG A 262 -63.85 -30.57 17.94
C ARG A 262 -65.37 -30.46 18.05
N ALA A 263 -66.00 -29.54 17.31
CA ALA A 263 -67.45 -29.41 17.25
C ALA A 263 -68.10 -30.64 16.60
N VAL A 264 -67.63 -31.05 15.42
CA VAL A 264 -68.14 -32.24 14.73
C VAL A 264 -67.87 -33.51 15.55
N GLN A 265 -66.73 -33.59 16.22
CA GLN A 265 -66.36 -34.69 17.12
C GLN A 265 -67.40 -34.86 18.25
N LYS A 266 -67.82 -33.74 18.88
CA LYS A 266 -68.85 -33.71 19.93
C LYS A 266 -70.23 -34.10 19.42
N GLU A 267 -70.63 -33.64 18.23
CA GLU A 267 -71.91 -34.02 17.63
C GLU A 267 -71.96 -35.52 17.30
N ARG A 268 -70.85 -36.06 16.79
CA ARG A 268 -70.66 -37.49 16.56
C ARG A 268 -70.76 -38.30 17.86
N ASP A 269 -70.11 -37.87 18.94
CA ASP A 269 -70.18 -38.56 20.25
C ASP A 269 -71.60 -38.52 20.84
N ARG A 270 -72.30 -37.38 20.70
CA ARG A 270 -73.69 -37.24 21.13
C ARG A 270 -74.63 -38.20 20.39
N LEU A 271 -74.50 -38.28 19.06
CA LEU A 271 -75.30 -39.21 18.24
C LEU A 271 -74.96 -40.67 18.53
N LEU A 272 -73.71 -40.98 18.83
CA LEU A 272 -73.29 -42.33 19.18
C LEU A 272 -73.92 -42.78 20.51
N ALA A 273 -73.93 -41.91 21.52
CA ALA A 273 -74.63 -42.16 22.78
C ALA A 273 -76.16 -42.31 22.61
N GLU A 274 -76.77 -41.54 21.70
CA GLU A 274 -78.20 -41.64 21.37
C GLU A 274 -78.53 -42.99 20.68
N VAL A 275 -77.67 -43.44 19.76
CA VAL A 275 -77.78 -44.76 19.12
C VAL A 275 -77.60 -45.89 20.13
N GLU A 276 -76.69 -45.75 21.10
CA GLU A 276 -76.51 -46.72 22.19
C GLU A 276 -77.73 -46.80 23.12
N SER A 277 -78.38 -45.67 23.45
CA SER A 277 -79.62 -45.69 24.24
C SER A 277 -80.79 -46.33 23.50
N LEU A 278 -80.93 -46.09 22.18
CA LEU A 278 -82.00 -46.66 21.37
C LEU A 278 -81.86 -48.18 21.16
N ASN A 279 -80.65 -48.73 21.34
CA ASN A 279 -80.44 -50.19 21.36
C ASN A 279 -81.04 -50.88 22.59
N ALA A 280 -81.24 -50.15 23.71
CA ALA A 280 -81.85 -50.69 24.92
C ALA A 280 -83.39 -50.74 24.84
N ASP A 281 -84.01 -49.85 24.06
CA ASP A 281 -85.48 -49.63 24.05
C ASP A 281 -86.24 -50.33 22.91
N GLY A 282 -85.58 -51.14 22.06
CA GLY A 282 -86.27 -52.00 21.08
C GLY A 282 -87.01 -51.25 19.95
N GLN A 283 -86.43 -50.15 19.43
CA GLN A 283 -87.07 -49.27 18.45
C GLN A 283 -86.75 -49.58 16.97
N THR A 284 -87.50 -48.94 16.06
CA THR A 284 -87.65 -49.25 14.62
C THR A 284 -86.33 -49.21 13.81
N HIS A 285 -86.03 -50.28 13.07
CA HIS A 285 -84.82 -50.42 12.23
C HIS A 285 -84.51 -49.23 11.30
N LYS A 286 -85.52 -48.55 10.74
CA LYS A 286 -85.33 -47.40 9.83
C LYS A 286 -84.72 -46.16 10.48
N VAL A 287 -85.06 -45.87 11.74
CA VAL A 287 -84.53 -44.70 12.48
C VAL A 287 -83.06 -44.91 12.82
N ARG A 288 -82.73 -46.15 13.21
CA ARG A 288 -81.37 -46.62 13.46
C ARG A 288 -80.48 -46.53 12.22
N ASP A 289 -80.95 -46.98 11.06
CA ASP A 289 -80.19 -46.93 9.81
C ASP A 289 -79.88 -45.47 9.40
N ALA A 290 -80.83 -44.55 9.59
CA ALA A 290 -80.63 -43.12 9.33
C ALA A 290 -79.60 -42.48 10.30
N GLN A 291 -79.59 -42.86 11.58
CA GLN A 291 -78.61 -42.38 12.56
C GLN A 291 -77.21 -42.95 12.29
N LEU A 292 -77.10 -44.23 11.90
CA LEU A 292 -75.84 -44.86 11.46
C LEU A 292 -75.26 -44.18 10.22
N GLN A 293 -76.11 -43.80 9.27
CA GLN A 293 -75.67 -43.09 8.07
C GLN A 293 -75.17 -41.67 8.39
N LYS A 294 -75.82 -40.96 9.33
CA LYS A 294 -75.31 -39.68 9.85
C LYS A 294 -73.98 -39.83 10.57
N LEU A 295 -73.81 -40.86 11.41
CA LEU A 295 -72.53 -41.16 12.06
C LEU A 295 -71.41 -41.35 11.02
N LYS A 296 -71.66 -42.15 9.97
CA LYS A 296 -70.70 -42.32 8.86
C LYS A 296 -70.35 -41.00 8.17
N THR A 297 -71.33 -40.10 7.98
CA THR A 297 -71.04 -38.77 7.40
C THR A 297 -70.20 -37.89 8.32
N PHE A 298 -70.46 -37.89 9.63
CA PHE A 298 -69.66 -37.12 10.59
C PHE A 298 -68.24 -37.69 10.75
N GLU A 299 -68.10 -39.02 10.75
CA GLU A 299 -66.79 -39.68 10.74
C GLU A 299 -65.98 -39.31 9.49
N ALA A 300 -66.61 -39.27 8.31
CA ALA A 300 -65.97 -38.83 7.08
C ALA A 300 -65.55 -37.34 7.14
N GLN A 301 -66.39 -36.46 7.68
CA GLN A 301 -66.05 -35.04 7.88
C GLN A 301 -64.88 -34.83 8.84
N ILE A 302 -64.83 -35.58 9.95
CA ILE A 302 -63.71 -35.55 10.89
C ILE A 302 -62.41 -36.00 10.21
N LEU A 303 -62.48 -37.03 9.37
CA LEU A 303 -61.32 -37.51 8.62
C LEU A 303 -60.81 -36.46 7.63
N GLU A 304 -61.73 -35.76 6.94
CA GLU A 304 -61.36 -34.71 6.00
C GLU A 304 -60.78 -33.47 6.71
N LEU A 305 -61.36 -33.05 7.83
CA LEU A 305 -60.83 -31.96 8.66
C LEU A 305 -59.46 -32.31 9.23
N LYS A 306 -59.24 -33.56 9.65
CA LYS A 306 -57.90 -34.06 10.05
C LYS A 306 -56.88 -33.94 8.91
N LYS A 307 -57.25 -34.35 7.69
CA LYS A 307 -56.37 -34.25 6.52
C LYS A 307 -56.02 -32.79 6.19
N LYS A 308 -56.99 -31.88 6.29
CA LYS A 308 -56.77 -30.43 6.12
C LYS A 308 -55.86 -29.86 7.21
N GLN A 309 -56.07 -30.26 8.47
CA GLN A 309 -55.23 -29.86 9.60
C GLN A 309 -53.77 -30.33 9.40
N GLU A 310 -53.55 -31.59 9.04
CA GLU A 310 -52.21 -32.15 8.79
C GLU A 310 -51.48 -31.42 7.65
N SER A 311 -52.17 -31.10 6.55
CA SER A 311 -51.60 -30.33 5.45
C SER A 311 -51.15 -28.92 5.90
N GLN A 312 -51.92 -28.23 6.73
CA GLN A 312 -51.56 -26.93 7.27
C GLN A 312 -50.38 -26.99 8.24
N VAL A 313 -50.31 -28.03 9.10
CA VAL A 313 -49.15 -28.27 9.97
C VAL A 313 -47.89 -28.51 9.15
N GLN A 314 -47.98 -29.24 8.05
CA GLN A 314 -46.83 -29.54 7.20
C GLN A 314 -46.29 -28.28 6.50
N LEU A 315 -47.18 -27.44 5.96
CA LEU A 315 -46.81 -26.13 5.40
C LEU A 315 -46.15 -25.22 6.45
N LEU A 316 -46.66 -25.19 7.68
CA LEU A 316 -46.05 -24.44 8.78
C LEU A 316 -44.64 -24.93 9.12
N LYS A 317 -44.42 -26.25 9.12
CA LYS A 317 -43.09 -26.85 9.35
C LYS A 317 -42.10 -26.50 8.24
N GLU A 318 -42.52 -26.56 6.98
CA GLU A 318 -41.69 -26.16 5.84
C GLU A 318 -41.34 -24.68 5.91
N LYS A 319 -42.31 -23.82 6.25
CA LYS A 319 -42.09 -22.39 6.44
C LYS A 319 -41.14 -22.11 7.61
N GLN A 320 -41.28 -22.82 8.73
CA GLN A 320 -40.37 -22.69 9.86
C GLN A 320 -38.92 -23.03 9.49
N LYS A 321 -38.70 -24.13 8.75
CA LYS A 321 -37.36 -24.49 8.26
C LYS A 321 -36.75 -23.41 7.36
N SER A 322 -37.55 -22.82 6.47
CA SER A 322 -37.12 -21.70 5.63
C SER A 322 -36.77 -20.45 6.44
N ASP A 323 -37.53 -20.13 7.50
CA ASP A 323 -37.26 -18.97 8.36
C ASP A 323 -36.01 -19.20 9.24
N GLU A 324 -35.78 -20.42 9.71
CA GLU A 324 -34.55 -20.79 10.43
C GLU A 324 -33.32 -20.68 9.53
N ALA A 325 -33.42 -21.07 8.25
CA ALA A 325 -32.36 -20.88 7.27
C ALA A 325 -32.10 -19.38 7.00
N ALA A 326 -33.15 -18.57 6.88
CA ALA A 326 -33.02 -17.12 6.76
C ALA A 326 -32.34 -16.51 7.98
N LYS A 327 -32.70 -16.93 9.20
CA LYS A 327 -32.06 -16.43 10.43
C LYS A 327 -30.56 -16.74 10.48
N LYS A 328 -30.16 -17.97 10.14
CA LYS A 328 -28.74 -18.36 10.06
C LYS A 328 -27.99 -17.52 9.03
N LEU A 329 -28.58 -17.31 7.85
CA LEU A 329 -28.02 -16.44 6.82
C LEU A 329 -27.84 -14.99 7.32
N GLN A 330 -28.77 -14.50 8.15
CA GLN A 330 -28.71 -13.16 8.71
C GLN A 330 -27.58 -13.01 9.74
N GLU A 331 -27.37 -14.04 10.56
CA GLU A 331 -26.26 -14.13 11.51
C GLU A 331 -24.90 -14.17 10.76
N GLU A 332 -24.79 -14.94 9.67
CA GLU A 332 -23.59 -14.96 8.80
C GLU A 332 -23.32 -13.59 8.17
N ILE A 333 -24.33 -12.92 7.63
CA ILE A 333 -24.21 -11.55 7.08
C ILE A 333 -23.71 -10.59 8.16
N HIS A 334 -24.26 -10.67 9.38
CA HIS A 334 -23.83 -9.82 10.49
C HIS A 334 -22.37 -10.09 10.88
N PHE A 335 -21.96 -11.35 10.89
CA PHE A 335 -20.58 -11.75 11.16
C PHE A 335 -19.61 -11.20 10.11
N ILE A 336 -19.90 -11.37 8.82
CA ILE A 336 -19.09 -10.84 7.71
C ILE A 336 -19.01 -9.31 7.77
N LYS A 337 -20.12 -8.62 8.08
CA LYS A 337 -20.12 -7.15 8.29
C LYS A 337 -19.19 -6.74 9.41
N SER A 338 -19.20 -7.47 10.52
CA SER A 338 -18.33 -7.21 11.67
C SER A 338 -16.85 -7.40 11.31
N GLN A 339 -16.51 -8.50 10.63
CA GLN A 339 -15.15 -8.76 10.13
C GLN A 339 -14.68 -7.69 9.14
N LYS A 340 -15.54 -7.27 8.22
CA LYS A 340 -15.25 -6.19 7.26
C LYS A 340 -14.91 -4.88 7.97
N VAL A 341 -15.67 -4.50 9.00
CA VAL A 341 -15.42 -3.28 9.77
C VAL A 341 -14.08 -3.36 10.52
N GLN A 342 -13.77 -4.52 11.14
CA GLN A 342 -12.48 -4.74 11.79
C GLN A 342 -11.31 -4.63 10.81
N LEU A 343 -11.43 -5.23 9.62
CA LEU A 343 -10.40 -5.15 8.59
C LEU A 343 -10.22 -3.72 8.07
N GLN A 344 -11.32 -2.98 7.86
CA GLN A 344 -11.25 -1.57 7.49
C GLN A 344 -10.56 -0.71 8.56
N HIS A 345 -10.78 -0.99 9.84
CA HIS A 345 -10.07 -0.32 10.92
C HIS A 345 -8.58 -0.64 10.88
N LYS A 346 -8.20 -1.91 10.68
CA LYS A 346 -6.82 -2.35 10.54
C LYS A 346 -6.11 -1.65 9.37
N ILE A 347 -6.74 -1.59 8.18
CA ILE A 347 -6.22 -0.87 7.00
C ILE A 347 -5.96 0.60 7.34
N LYS A 348 -6.92 1.28 8.01
CA LYS A 348 -6.76 2.68 8.41
C LYS A 348 -5.63 2.87 9.41
N GLN A 349 -5.50 1.98 10.39
CA GLN A 349 -4.47 2.03 11.41
C GLN A 349 -3.07 1.89 10.78
N GLU A 350 -2.89 0.94 9.87
CA GLU A 350 -1.59 0.74 9.21
C GLU A 350 -1.24 1.88 8.24
N ALA A 351 -2.21 2.41 7.50
CA ALA A 351 -1.99 3.60 6.67
C ALA A 351 -1.55 4.81 7.50
N GLU A 352 -2.12 4.98 8.70
CA GLU A 352 -1.74 6.05 9.61
C GLU A 352 -0.34 5.84 10.20
N GLN A 353 0.01 4.61 10.59
CA GLN A 353 1.34 4.26 11.07
C GLN A 353 2.41 4.51 9.99
N PHE A 354 2.15 4.09 8.75
CA PHE A 354 3.06 4.32 7.63
C PHE A 354 3.21 5.82 7.33
N ARG A 355 2.12 6.59 7.39
CA ARG A 355 2.15 8.05 7.23
C ARG A 355 3.01 8.72 8.30
N GLN A 356 2.90 8.29 9.55
CA GLN A 356 3.71 8.82 10.66
C GLN A 356 5.19 8.46 10.49
N TRP A 357 5.48 7.20 10.13
CA TRP A 357 6.84 6.76 9.84
C TRP A 357 7.48 7.58 8.71
N LYS A 358 6.77 7.76 7.59
CA LYS A 358 7.23 8.56 6.44
C LYS A 358 7.48 10.02 6.81
N ALA A 359 6.60 10.62 7.60
CA ALA A 359 6.78 11.99 8.09
C ALA A 359 7.99 12.12 9.04
N SER A 360 8.24 11.11 9.88
CA SER A 360 9.43 11.09 10.76
C SER A 360 10.71 10.97 9.94
N ARG A 361 10.73 10.08 8.94
CA ARG A 361 11.87 9.87 8.05
C ARG A 361 12.20 11.12 7.23
N GLU A 362 11.17 11.81 6.71
CA GLU A 362 11.37 13.08 5.98
C GLU A 362 11.99 14.17 6.86
N LYS A 363 11.60 14.26 8.13
CA LYS A 363 12.19 15.21 9.09
C LYS A 363 13.68 14.90 9.35
N GLU A 364 14.01 13.63 9.54
CA GLU A 364 15.40 13.17 9.71
C GLU A 364 16.25 13.53 8.48
N LEU A 365 15.75 13.24 7.28
CA LEU A 365 16.42 13.57 6.02
C LEU A 365 16.66 15.08 5.87
N LEU A 366 15.68 15.91 6.24
CA LEU A 366 15.81 17.37 6.22
C LEU A 366 16.84 17.86 7.25
N GLN A 367 16.93 17.22 8.41
CA GLN A 367 17.93 17.55 9.43
C GLN A 367 19.34 17.20 8.95
N LEU A 368 19.54 15.98 8.43
CA LEU A 368 20.82 15.56 7.85
C LEU A 368 21.26 16.46 6.69
N ARG A 369 20.33 16.91 5.83
CA ARG A 369 20.64 17.89 4.77
C ARG A 369 21.07 19.26 5.32
N LYS A 370 20.48 19.71 6.43
CA LYS A 370 20.89 20.96 7.08
C LYS A 370 22.29 20.83 7.68
N GLU A 371 22.57 19.73 8.36
CA GLU A 371 23.88 19.43 8.93
C GLU A 371 24.94 19.25 7.84
N GLY A 372 24.64 18.57 6.74
CA GLY A 372 25.51 18.43 5.59
C GLY A 372 25.96 19.78 5.01
N ARG A 373 25.02 20.72 4.82
CA ARG A 373 25.35 22.09 4.38
C ARG A 373 26.23 22.84 5.39
N ARG A 374 25.99 22.65 6.69
CA ARG A 374 26.80 23.28 7.75
C ARG A 374 28.23 22.73 7.77
N ASN A 375 28.36 21.41 7.68
CA ASN A 375 29.66 20.73 7.64
C ASN A 375 30.44 21.11 6.39
N GLU A 376 29.78 21.22 5.25
CA GLU A 376 30.37 21.70 4.00
C GLU A 376 30.89 23.13 4.12
N TYR A 377 30.11 24.04 4.71
CA TYR A 377 30.55 25.41 4.96
C TYR A 377 31.80 25.46 5.87
N GLU A 378 31.79 24.73 6.99
CA GLU A 378 32.95 24.67 7.89
C GLU A 378 34.17 24.05 7.22
N ARG A 379 33.99 23.01 6.40
CA ARG A 379 35.05 22.41 5.59
C ARG A 379 35.67 23.43 4.63
N HIS A 380 34.86 24.15 3.86
CA HIS A 380 35.38 25.19 2.95
C HIS A 380 36.11 26.31 3.68
N LYS A 381 35.57 26.74 4.84
CA LYS A 381 36.21 27.75 5.69
C LYS A 381 37.58 27.29 6.21
N LEU A 382 37.69 26.04 6.69
CA LEU A 382 38.95 25.44 7.13
C LEU A 382 39.93 25.29 5.96
N GLN A 383 39.49 24.80 4.80
CA GLN A 383 40.31 24.69 3.60
C GLN A 383 40.91 26.03 3.19
N ALA A 384 40.11 27.11 3.19
CA ALA A 384 40.59 28.46 2.87
C ALA A 384 41.63 28.96 3.89
N LEU A 385 41.42 28.68 5.18
CA LEU A 385 42.40 28.98 6.25
C LEU A 385 43.71 28.23 6.05
N THR A 386 43.66 26.93 5.80
CA THR A 386 44.83 26.09 5.55
C THR A 386 45.60 26.54 4.29
N GLN A 387 44.90 26.88 3.21
CA GLN A 387 45.51 27.42 2.00
C GLN A 387 46.24 28.75 2.27
N ARG A 388 45.63 29.67 3.02
CA ARG A 388 46.27 30.93 3.44
C ARG A 388 47.52 30.69 4.26
N GLN A 389 47.46 29.80 5.26
CA GLN A 389 48.62 29.44 6.08
C GLN A 389 49.75 28.84 5.22
N LYS A 390 49.42 27.96 4.27
CA LYS A 390 50.39 27.36 3.33
C LYS A 390 51.09 28.43 2.50
N LEU A 391 50.36 29.41 1.96
CA LEU A 391 50.95 30.51 1.19
C LEU A 391 51.87 31.39 2.03
N VAL A 392 51.49 31.69 3.28
CA VAL A 392 52.35 32.47 4.19
C VAL A 392 53.63 31.70 4.53
N LEU A 393 53.52 30.40 4.81
CA LEU A 393 54.69 29.56 5.07
C LEU A 393 55.62 29.50 3.85
N GLN A 394 55.07 29.30 2.65
CA GLN A 394 55.84 29.31 1.39
C GLN A 394 56.62 30.61 1.21
N ARG A 395 55.94 31.77 1.36
CA ARG A 395 56.61 33.09 1.28
C ARG A 395 57.73 33.23 2.30
N LYS A 396 57.48 32.86 3.57
CA LYS A 396 58.51 32.92 4.61
C LYS A 396 59.69 31.98 4.32
N THR A 397 59.44 30.78 3.78
CA THR A 397 60.51 29.87 3.39
C THR A 397 61.33 30.39 2.22
N GLU A 398 60.69 31.03 1.23
CA GLU A 398 61.37 31.68 0.10
C GLU A 398 62.20 32.88 0.54
N GLU A 399 61.65 33.74 1.39
CA GLU A 399 62.37 34.88 1.99
C GLU A 399 63.59 34.41 2.78
N ALA A 400 63.45 33.38 3.62
CA ALA A 400 64.56 32.80 4.38
C ALA A 400 65.61 32.18 3.45
N ALA A 401 65.20 31.48 2.39
CA ALA A 401 66.10 30.92 1.39
C ALA A 401 66.88 32.01 0.64
N MET A 402 66.21 33.10 0.24
CA MET A 402 66.82 34.25 -0.41
C MET A 402 67.79 34.99 0.52
N ALA A 403 67.44 35.19 1.79
CA ALA A 403 68.32 35.77 2.79
C ALA A 403 69.58 34.91 3.01
N THR A 404 69.41 33.58 3.08
CA THR A 404 70.52 32.62 3.19
C THR A 404 71.42 32.67 1.95
N LYS A 405 70.84 32.77 0.76
CA LYS A 405 71.58 32.91 -0.50
C LYS A 405 72.41 34.20 -0.51
N ARG A 406 71.82 35.34 -0.16
CA ARG A 406 72.52 36.63 -0.04
C ARG A 406 73.67 36.58 0.97
N LEU A 407 73.45 35.94 2.13
CA LEU A 407 74.50 35.74 3.12
C LEU A 407 75.67 34.90 2.57
N LYS A 408 75.37 33.83 1.83
CA LYS A 408 76.42 33.02 1.16
C LYS A 408 77.20 33.85 0.13
N GLU A 409 76.51 34.61 -0.72
CA GLU A 409 77.14 35.49 -1.72
C GLU A 409 78.09 36.52 -1.06
N ILE A 410 77.66 37.16 0.04
CA ILE A 410 78.50 38.11 0.79
C ILE A 410 79.73 37.39 1.39
N LEU A 411 79.55 36.19 1.95
CA LEU A 411 80.66 35.40 2.50
C LEU A 411 81.65 34.95 1.41
N GLU A 412 81.18 34.60 0.22
CA GLU A 412 82.02 34.25 -0.93
C GLU A 412 82.79 35.48 -1.45
N ALA A 413 82.13 36.63 -1.60
CA ALA A 413 82.77 37.89 -1.99
C ALA A 413 83.89 38.32 -1.01
N ARG A 414 83.69 38.07 0.29
CA ARG A 414 84.71 38.34 1.32
C ARG A 414 85.88 37.35 1.29
N LYS A 415 85.64 36.10 0.87
CA LYS A 415 86.70 35.10 0.64
C LYS A 415 87.51 35.39 -0.61
N SER A 416 86.90 35.90 -1.68
CA SER A 416 87.62 36.32 -2.88
C SER A 416 88.45 37.59 -2.63
N SER A 417 87.91 38.59 -1.93
CA SER A 417 88.67 39.81 -1.60
C SER A 417 89.84 39.58 -0.64
N GLY A 418 89.79 38.52 0.18
CA GLY A 418 90.90 38.11 1.05
C GLY A 418 92.05 37.41 0.32
N ARG A 419 91.84 36.92 -0.91
CA ARG A 419 92.89 36.29 -1.73
C ARG A 419 93.68 37.28 -2.58
N ASP A 420 93.15 38.48 -2.83
CA ASP A 420 93.83 39.53 -3.59
C ASP A 420 94.73 40.45 -2.72
N ASN A 421 94.74 40.25 -1.40
CA ASN A 421 95.54 41.01 -0.42
C ASN A 421 96.59 40.13 0.31
N SER A 422 97.06 39.04 -0.31
CA SER A 422 98.17 38.21 0.21
C SER A 422 99.33 38.18 -0.76
#